data_AF-W9XYH8-F1
#
_entry.id   AF-W9XYH8-F1
#
_cell.length_a   1.000
_cell.length_b   1.000
_cell.length_c   1.000
_cell.angle_alpha   90.00
_cell.angle_beta   90.00
_cell.angle_gamma   90.00
#
_symmetry.space_group_name_H-M   'P 1'
#
loop_
_entity.id
_entity.type
_entity.pdbx_description
1 polymer ?
#
loop_
_entity_poly.entity_id
_entity_poly.type
_entity_poly.pdbx_seq_one_letter_code
_entity_poly.pdbx_strand_id
1 'polypeptide(L)'
;MSAQLLPGAIPYPGKIKMGSNIPFDSAALPHVSLAPPLAIPKPDQHYCLDPRNFTDEEDSKQSISALRPFAKPSTAGCWPYFTVECKSEARGGTFWVAENQNAGGGALCVNSMQELLSIAQASPTEVDSISFSCNISARNAEIWIHYCRNQRFFSAELEHFHMGRSRDVIYFRNSIKNIVEFGFKDRLPQIQALLAKVSLPDLEFADQNRRIRKAIVHDFVQSKALTQEKPC
;
A
#
# COMPACT_ATOMS: atom_id res chain seq x y z
N MET A 1 6.13 25.16 -3.77
CA MET A 1 7.35 24.48 -3.28
C MET A 1 7.82 23.53 -4.35
N SER A 2 9.09 23.62 -4.72
CA SER A 2 9.70 22.80 -5.78
C SER A 2 9.72 21.33 -5.37
N ALA A 3 9.31 20.44 -6.28
CA ALA A 3 9.38 18.98 -6.16
C ALA A 3 10.83 18.41 -6.05
N GLN A 4 11.83 19.26 -5.81
CA GLN A 4 13.26 18.90 -5.71
C GLN A 4 13.69 18.31 -4.36
N LEU A 5 12.88 18.48 -3.31
CA LEU A 5 13.18 17.95 -1.97
C LEU A 5 12.69 16.51 -1.79
N LEU A 6 11.63 16.15 -2.51
CA LEU A 6 11.17 14.78 -2.61
C LEU A 6 11.89 14.06 -3.76
N PRO A 7 12.03 12.73 -3.67
CA PRO A 7 12.68 11.89 -4.67
C PRO A 7 12.09 11.86 -6.09
N GLY A 8 11.30 12.84 -6.53
CA GLY A 8 10.77 12.90 -7.89
C GLY A 8 11.86 12.82 -8.98
N ALA A 9 13.13 12.99 -8.61
CA ALA A 9 14.31 12.82 -9.45
C ALA A 9 15.33 11.75 -8.97
N ILE A 10 15.04 10.90 -7.98
CA ILE A 10 15.98 9.82 -7.60
C ILE A 10 15.88 8.69 -8.64
N PRO A 11 16.94 8.41 -9.41
CA PRO A 11 16.88 7.45 -10.49
C PRO A 11 17.11 6.04 -9.91
N TYR A 12 16.04 5.43 -9.40
CA TYR A 12 15.97 3.98 -9.24
C TYR A 12 15.08 3.35 -10.32
N PRO A 13 15.36 3.57 -11.62
CA PRO A 13 14.53 3.05 -12.69
C PRO A 13 14.47 1.53 -12.60
N GLY A 14 13.26 0.97 -12.63
CA GLY A 14 13.06 -0.47 -12.54
C GLY A 14 13.24 -1.07 -11.15
N LYS A 15 13.34 -0.24 -10.10
CA LYS A 15 13.33 -0.71 -8.71
C LYS A 15 12.12 -0.19 -7.93
N ILE A 16 11.84 1.10 -8.04
CA ILE A 16 10.75 1.77 -7.32
C ILE A 16 9.87 2.52 -8.31
N LYS A 17 8.57 2.56 -8.02
CA LYS A 17 7.56 3.39 -8.69
C LYS A 17 7.02 4.43 -7.71
N MET A 18 6.79 5.63 -8.23
CA MET A 18 6.10 6.70 -7.52
C MET A 18 4.69 6.86 -8.12
N GLY A 19 3.67 6.77 -7.29
CA GLY A 19 2.32 7.21 -7.62
C GLY A 19 2.05 8.61 -7.05
N SER A 20 1.10 9.33 -7.63
CA SER A 20 0.69 10.64 -7.12
C SER A 20 -0.82 10.80 -7.27
N ASN A 21 -1.49 11.21 -6.20
CA ASN A 21 -2.93 11.46 -6.18
C ASN A 21 -3.79 10.26 -6.62
N ILE A 22 -3.30 9.04 -6.41
CA ILE A 22 -4.02 7.80 -6.71
C ILE A 22 -4.59 7.27 -5.38
N PRO A 23 -5.91 7.10 -5.25
CA PRO A 23 -6.50 6.51 -4.06
C PRO A 23 -6.08 5.06 -3.92
N PHE A 24 -5.91 4.61 -2.68
CA PHE A 24 -5.75 3.21 -2.39
C PHE A 24 -7.09 2.48 -2.39
N ASP A 25 -7.07 1.17 -2.61
CA ASP A 25 -8.23 0.30 -2.50
C ASP A 25 -8.65 0.20 -1.02
N SER A 26 -9.88 0.59 -0.72
CA SER A 26 -10.40 0.59 0.64
C SER A 26 -10.52 -0.82 1.24
N ALA A 27 -10.60 -1.87 0.42
CA ALA A 27 -10.60 -3.24 0.91
C ALA A 27 -9.24 -3.70 1.44
N ALA A 28 -8.15 -2.94 1.20
CA ALA A 28 -6.85 -3.20 1.84
C ALA A 28 -6.73 -2.55 3.24
N LEU A 29 -7.69 -1.71 3.65
CA LEU A 29 -7.64 -1.09 4.98
C LEU A 29 -7.87 -2.15 6.08
N PRO A 30 -7.16 -2.04 7.21
CA PRO A 30 -7.42 -2.93 8.33
C PRO A 30 -8.82 -2.69 8.90
N HIS A 31 -9.55 -3.78 9.16
CA HIS A 31 -10.80 -3.69 9.88
C HIS A 31 -10.53 -3.62 11.39
N VAL A 32 -10.88 -2.48 12.00
CA VAL A 32 -10.83 -2.31 13.46
C VAL A 32 -12.26 -2.27 13.98
N SER A 33 -12.70 -3.33 14.67
CA SER A 33 -14.10 -3.52 15.07
C SER A 33 -14.66 -2.45 16.02
N LEU A 34 -13.79 -1.75 16.74
CA LEU A 34 -14.16 -0.74 17.75
C LEU A 34 -13.85 0.70 17.33
N ALA A 35 -13.47 0.93 16.07
CA ALA A 35 -13.14 2.26 15.56
C ALA A 35 -13.99 2.60 14.32
N PRO A 36 -14.27 3.89 14.08
CA PRO A 36 -14.83 4.33 12.81
C PRO A 36 -13.97 3.84 11.63
N PRO A 37 -14.57 3.55 10.46
CA PRO A 37 -13.81 3.20 9.27
C PRO A 37 -12.77 4.26 8.94
N LEU A 38 -11.55 3.82 8.61
CA LEU A 38 -10.50 4.71 8.14
C LEU A 38 -10.92 5.31 6.80
N ALA A 39 -10.67 6.62 6.64
CA ALA A 39 -10.86 7.27 5.35
C ALA A 39 -9.94 6.62 4.30
N ILE A 40 -10.44 6.51 3.06
CA ILE A 40 -9.67 5.95 1.95
C ILE A 40 -8.43 6.80 1.72
N PRO A 41 -7.21 6.27 1.90
CA PRO A 41 -6.01 7.05 1.72
C PRO A 41 -5.86 7.46 0.26
N LYS A 42 -5.57 8.73 0.02
CA LYS A 42 -5.20 9.27 -1.29
C LYS A 42 -3.94 10.13 -1.13
N PRO A 43 -2.76 9.50 -1.00
CA PRO A 43 -1.53 10.23 -0.81
C PRO A 43 -1.25 11.21 -1.95
N ASP A 44 -0.71 12.38 -1.63
CA ASP A 44 -0.17 13.29 -2.64
C ASP A 44 0.94 12.59 -3.44
N GLN A 45 1.76 11.79 -2.75
CA GLN A 45 2.68 10.83 -3.35
C GLN A 45 2.78 9.55 -2.54
N HIS A 46 3.12 8.45 -3.21
CA HIS A 46 3.51 7.21 -2.54
C HIS A 46 4.54 6.44 -3.35
N TYR A 47 5.37 5.67 -2.65
CA TYR A 47 6.42 4.85 -3.21
C TYR A 47 6.10 3.38 -3.00
N CYS A 48 6.31 2.62 -4.07
CA CYS A 48 5.99 1.20 -4.16
C CYS A 48 7.04 0.49 -5.02
N LEU A 49 7.09 -0.84 -4.93
CA LEU A 49 8.00 -1.66 -5.73
C LEU A 49 7.57 -1.65 -7.20
N ASP A 50 8.56 -1.59 -8.10
CA ASP A 50 8.29 -1.69 -9.53
C ASP A 50 7.81 -3.12 -9.85
N PRO A 51 6.68 -3.30 -10.56
CA PRO A 51 6.21 -4.63 -10.95
C PRO A 51 7.27 -5.45 -11.71
N ARG A 52 8.20 -4.79 -12.40
CA ARG A 52 9.31 -5.44 -13.11
C ARG A 52 10.33 -6.12 -12.19
N ASN A 53 10.26 -5.90 -10.88
CA ASN A 53 11.09 -6.61 -9.91
C ASN A 53 10.60 -8.03 -9.60
N PHE A 54 9.42 -8.40 -10.09
CA PHE A 54 8.82 -9.71 -9.86
C PHE A 54 8.82 -10.55 -11.13
N THR A 55 9.10 -11.83 -10.98
CA THR A 55 8.93 -12.85 -12.02
C THR A 55 7.45 -13.08 -12.32
N ASP A 56 7.14 -13.73 -13.45
CA ASP A 56 5.76 -14.09 -13.81
C ASP A 56 5.11 -15.01 -12.76
N GLU A 57 5.89 -15.89 -12.12
CA GLU A 57 5.42 -16.74 -11.03
C GLU A 57 5.07 -15.91 -9.79
N GLU A 58 5.95 -14.98 -9.39
CA GLU A 58 5.68 -14.07 -8.27
C GLU A 58 4.50 -13.14 -8.55
N ASP A 59 4.34 -12.65 -9.78
CA ASP A 59 3.17 -11.83 -10.17
C ASP A 59 1.86 -12.64 -10.13
N SER A 60 1.93 -13.92 -10.53
CA SER A 60 0.81 -14.85 -10.41
C SER A 60 0.42 -15.09 -8.96
N LYS A 61 1.40 -15.25 -8.05
CA LYS A 61 1.17 -15.38 -6.60
C LYS A 61 0.58 -14.12 -6.00
N GLN A 62 1.08 -12.94 -6.37
CA GLN A 62 0.49 -11.65 -5.97
C GLN A 62 -0.95 -11.47 -6.45
N SER A 63 -1.35 -12.19 -7.49
CA SER A 63 -2.67 -12.12 -8.11
C SER A 63 -3.70 -13.11 -7.50
N ILE A 64 -3.33 -13.95 -6.55
CA ILE A 64 -4.29 -14.85 -5.88
C ILE A 64 -5.34 -14.05 -5.12
N SER A 65 -6.54 -14.62 -4.94
CA SER A 65 -7.65 -13.93 -4.28
C SER A 65 -7.33 -13.44 -2.86
N ALA A 66 -6.48 -14.17 -2.13
CA ALA A 66 -6.11 -13.83 -0.76
C ALA A 66 -5.17 -12.60 -0.67
N LEU A 67 -4.42 -12.30 -1.74
CA LEU A 67 -3.51 -11.15 -1.80
C LEU A 67 -4.10 -9.95 -2.54
N ARG A 68 -5.34 -10.05 -3.03
CA ARG A 68 -6.07 -8.92 -3.59
C ARG A 68 -6.93 -8.26 -2.51
N PRO A 69 -6.88 -6.93 -2.34
CA PRO A 69 -6.07 -5.96 -3.09
C PRO A 69 -4.68 -5.67 -2.47
N PHE A 70 -4.30 -6.31 -1.37
CA PHE A 70 -3.10 -6.03 -0.57
C PHE A 70 -1.77 -5.91 -1.36
N ALA A 71 -1.53 -6.78 -2.34
CA ALA A 71 -0.31 -6.74 -3.12
C ALA A 71 -0.21 -5.50 -4.04
N LYS A 72 -1.35 -5.01 -4.52
CA LYS A 72 -1.46 -3.89 -5.47
C LYS A 72 -2.66 -3.01 -5.09
N PRO A 73 -2.61 -2.30 -3.95
CA PRO A 73 -3.73 -1.49 -3.48
C PRO A 73 -3.85 -0.18 -4.26
N SER A 74 -2.95 0.10 -5.21
CA SER A 74 -3.04 1.21 -6.15
C SER A 74 -2.53 0.76 -7.52
N THR A 75 -2.86 1.50 -8.57
CA THR A 75 -2.36 1.24 -9.93
C THR A 75 -0.90 1.66 -10.15
N ALA A 76 -0.24 2.27 -9.16
CA ALA A 76 1.12 2.80 -9.32
C ALA A 76 2.21 1.72 -9.32
N GLY A 77 2.01 0.63 -8.59
CA GLY A 77 2.99 -0.44 -8.40
C GLY A 77 2.56 -1.43 -7.31
N CYS A 78 3.51 -2.25 -6.85
CA CYS A 78 3.24 -3.32 -5.90
C CYS A 78 3.72 -2.92 -4.50
N TRP A 79 3.02 -3.36 -3.45
CA TRP A 79 3.47 -3.25 -2.06
C TRP A 79 3.95 -1.85 -1.68
N PRO A 80 3.05 -0.84 -1.62
CA PRO A 80 3.44 0.48 -1.15
C PRO A 80 3.99 0.40 0.28
N TYR A 81 5.02 1.20 0.54
CA TYR A 81 5.73 1.18 1.84
C TYR A 81 6.04 2.58 2.36
N PHE A 82 5.80 3.62 1.56
CA PHE A 82 6.07 4.99 1.95
C PHE A 82 5.05 5.96 1.32
N THR A 83 4.31 6.70 2.13
CA THR A 83 3.35 7.73 1.69
C THR A 83 3.80 9.14 2.05
N VAL A 84 3.38 10.13 1.27
CA VAL A 84 3.72 11.54 1.49
C VAL A 84 2.49 12.41 1.33
N GLU A 85 2.30 13.31 2.28
CA GLU A 85 1.26 14.33 2.29
C GLU A 85 1.93 15.72 2.32
N CYS A 86 1.56 16.57 1.37
CA CYS A 86 2.07 17.92 1.21
C CYS A 86 0.97 18.91 1.58
N LYS A 87 1.13 19.61 2.70
CA LYS A 87 0.17 20.62 3.16
C LYS A 87 0.71 22.03 3.00
N SER A 88 -0.21 22.94 2.69
CA SER A 88 0.04 24.37 2.62
C SER A 88 -0.88 25.07 3.59
N GLU A 89 -0.31 25.71 4.60
CA GLU A 89 -1.07 26.51 5.57
C GLU A 89 -1.82 27.64 4.86
N ALA A 90 -1.26 28.18 3.78
CA ALA A 90 -1.90 29.20 2.95
C ALA A 90 -3.18 28.70 2.24
N ARG A 91 -3.39 27.38 2.17
CA ARG A 91 -4.62 26.75 1.64
C ARG A 91 -5.47 26.10 2.73
N GLY A 92 -5.22 26.43 4.00
CA GLY A 92 -5.93 25.85 5.14
C GLY A 92 -5.57 24.40 5.46
N GLY A 93 -4.49 23.86 4.86
CA GLY A 93 -4.00 22.53 5.19
C GLY A 93 -3.20 22.54 6.50
N THR A 94 -3.45 21.56 7.38
CA THR A 94 -2.75 21.42 8.65
C THR A 94 -2.00 20.08 8.73
N PHE A 95 -0.98 20.02 9.58
CA PHE A 95 -0.26 18.77 9.86
C PHE A 95 -1.17 17.70 10.43
N TRP A 96 -2.09 18.10 11.33
CA TRP A 96 -3.10 17.18 11.85
C TRP A 96 -3.88 16.46 10.74
N VAL A 97 -4.30 17.16 9.68
CA VAL A 97 -4.97 16.51 8.54
C VAL A 97 -4.03 15.55 7.80
N ALA A 98 -2.77 15.95 7.59
CA ALA A 98 -1.75 15.11 6.97
C ALA A 98 -1.47 13.84 7.77
N GLU A 99 -1.29 13.97 9.09
CA GLU A 99 -1.06 12.88 10.03
C GLU A 99 -2.20 11.87 9.96
N ASN A 100 -3.46 12.31 9.99
CA ASN A 100 -4.60 11.40 9.90
C ASN A 100 -4.66 10.65 8.56
N GLN A 101 -4.37 11.35 7.44
CA GLN A 101 -4.34 10.72 6.12
C GLN A 101 -3.20 9.71 6.00
N ASN A 102 -2.02 10.09 6.50
CA ASN A 102 -0.85 9.22 6.53
C ASN A 102 -0.97 8.07 7.52
N ALA A 103 -1.70 8.21 8.63
CA ALA A 103 -2.02 7.11 9.53
C ALA A 103 -2.86 6.05 8.80
N GLY A 104 -3.86 6.48 8.01
CA GLY A 104 -4.63 5.58 7.15
C GLY A 104 -3.77 4.89 6.07
N GLY A 105 -2.94 5.67 5.37
CA GLY A 105 -2.03 5.15 4.34
C GLY A 105 -0.99 4.17 4.90
N GLY A 106 -0.38 4.52 6.03
CA GLY A 106 0.60 3.72 6.74
C GLY A 106 0.00 2.41 7.26
N ALA A 107 -1.17 2.47 7.90
CA ALA A 107 -1.90 1.29 8.38
C ALA A 107 -2.28 0.34 7.23
N LEU A 108 -2.69 0.86 6.07
CA LEU A 108 -2.94 0.05 4.87
C LEU A 108 -1.69 -0.70 4.40
N CYS A 109 -0.55 -0.02 4.34
CA CYS A 109 0.72 -0.62 3.92
C CYS A 109 1.15 -1.72 4.91
N VAL A 110 1.02 -1.46 6.22
CA VAL A 110 1.29 -2.44 7.28
C VAL A 110 0.36 -3.65 7.13
N ASN A 111 -0.94 -3.41 6.94
CA ASN A 111 -1.94 -4.46 6.80
C ASN A 111 -1.64 -5.36 5.59
N SER A 112 -1.22 -4.75 4.47
CA SER A 112 -0.83 -5.49 3.27
C SER A 112 0.32 -6.46 3.55
N MET A 113 1.34 -6.03 4.30
CA MET A 113 2.44 -6.91 4.70
C MET A 113 2.01 -7.99 5.71
N GLN A 114 1.10 -7.66 6.65
CA GLN A 114 0.56 -8.63 7.60
C GLN A 114 -0.19 -9.77 6.90
N GLU A 115 -0.97 -9.47 5.86
CA GLU A 115 -1.65 -10.48 5.05
C GLU A 115 -0.66 -11.40 4.32
N LEU A 116 0.40 -10.84 3.73
CA LEU A 116 1.44 -11.65 3.09
C LEU A 116 2.16 -12.57 4.10
N LEU A 117 2.50 -12.04 5.28
CA LEU A 117 3.15 -12.80 6.36
C LEU A 117 2.25 -13.95 6.84
N SER A 118 0.95 -13.68 7.00
CA SER A 118 -0.07 -14.65 7.38
C SER A 118 -0.19 -15.79 6.35
N ILE A 119 -0.33 -15.45 5.07
CA ILE A 119 -0.47 -16.43 3.97
C ILE A 119 0.81 -17.26 3.81
N ALA A 120 1.98 -16.64 3.97
CA ALA A 120 3.27 -17.31 3.96
C ALA A 120 3.55 -18.13 5.23
N GLN A 121 2.63 -18.15 6.20
CA GLN A 121 2.76 -18.81 7.51
C GLN A 121 4.06 -18.44 8.23
N ALA A 122 4.49 -17.19 8.08
CA ALA A 122 5.66 -16.67 8.77
C ALA A 122 5.29 -16.31 10.21
N SER A 123 6.27 -16.34 11.13
CA SER A 123 6.13 -15.74 12.46
C SER A 123 6.61 -14.29 12.37
N PRO A 124 5.72 -13.30 12.28
CA PRO A 124 6.11 -11.92 12.04
C PRO A 124 6.66 -11.25 13.30
N THR A 125 7.67 -10.41 13.13
CA THR A 125 8.03 -9.36 14.09
C THR A 125 7.34 -8.05 13.70
N GLU A 126 7.31 -7.05 14.59
CA GLU A 126 6.74 -5.73 14.23
C GLU A 126 7.48 -5.12 13.03
N VAL A 127 8.80 -5.32 12.97
CA VAL A 127 9.70 -4.80 11.92
C VAL A 127 9.35 -5.37 10.55
N ASP A 128 8.86 -6.60 10.49
CA ASP A 128 8.53 -7.27 9.23
C ASP A 128 7.39 -6.60 8.47
N SER A 129 6.58 -5.77 9.13
CA SER A 129 5.42 -5.12 8.50
C SER A 129 5.50 -3.59 8.45
N ILE A 130 6.64 -3.00 8.80
CA ILE A 130 6.73 -1.54 8.92
C ILE A 130 6.44 -0.82 7.60
N SER A 131 5.83 0.34 7.71
CA SER A 131 5.75 1.32 6.63
C SER A 131 6.15 2.70 7.15
N PHE A 132 6.41 3.62 6.23
CA PHE A 132 6.78 4.98 6.57
C PHE A 132 5.74 5.95 6.00
N SER A 133 5.66 7.13 6.60
CA SER A 133 4.98 8.25 5.96
C SER A 133 5.68 9.57 6.22
N CYS A 134 5.36 10.59 5.43
CA CYS A 134 5.92 11.91 5.60
C CYS A 134 4.87 13.01 5.44
N ASN A 135 4.86 13.95 6.39
CA ASN A 135 4.10 15.20 6.31
C ASN A 135 5.06 16.32 5.92
N ILE A 136 4.71 17.14 4.93
CA ILE A 136 5.59 18.23 4.46
C ILE A 136 4.80 19.52 4.31
N SER A 137 5.42 20.63 4.72
CA SER A 137 4.94 21.99 4.45
C SER A 137 6.10 22.91 4.06
N ALA A 138 5.80 24.22 3.97
CA ALA A 138 6.81 25.25 3.71
C ALA A 138 7.85 25.36 4.82
N ARG A 139 7.49 24.98 6.06
CA ARG A 139 8.30 25.25 7.25
C ARG A 139 8.84 23.98 7.89
N ASN A 140 8.07 22.91 7.87
CA ASN A 140 8.41 21.67 8.56
C ASN A 140 8.24 20.45 7.65
N ALA A 141 8.99 19.40 7.96
CA ALA A 141 8.75 18.05 7.49
C ALA A 141 8.84 17.06 8.66
N GLU A 142 7.97 16.07 8.69
CA GLU A 142 7.94 15.02 9.71
C GLU A 142 7.94 13.66 9.04
N ILE A 143 8.72 12.74 9.56
CA ILE A 143 8.74 11.34 9.15
C ILE A 143 8.13 10.50 10.26
N TRP A 144 7.24 9.61 9.89
CA TRP A 144 6.55 8.70 10.79
C TRP A 144 6.83 7.26 10.39
N ILE A 145 6.86 6.38 11.38
CA ILE A 145 6.89 4.92 11.21
C ILE A 145 5.55 4.34 11.64
N HIS A 146 5.07 3.35 10.90
CA HIS A 146 3.85 2.61 11.19
C HIS A 146 4.16 1.13 11.34
N TYR A 147 3.50 0.47 12.29
CA TYR A 147 3.71 -0.95 12.56
C TYR A 147 2.48 -1.59 13.20
N CYS A 148 2.39 -2.92 13.13
CA CYS A 148 1.37 -3.69 13.83
C CYS A 148 1.99 -4.47 14.99
N ARG A 149 1.33 -4.43 16.15
CA ARG A 149 1.68 -5.24 17.32
C ARG A 149 0.41 -5.74 17.99
N ASN A 150 0.31 -7.05 18.20
CA ASN A 150 -0.87 -7.69 18.81
C ASN A 150 -2.19 -7.29 18.12
N GLN A 151 -2.21 -7.32 16.78
CA GLN A 151 -3.37 -6.94 15.96
C GLN A 151 -3.84 -5.49 16.14
N ARG A 152 -2.95 -4.61 16.61
CA ARG A 152 -3.19 -3.17 16.74
C ARG A 152 -2.18 -2.42 15.89
N PHE A 153 -2.66 -1.41 15.17
CA PHE A 153 -1.87 -0.55 14.32
C PHE A 153 -1.43 0.68 15.10
N PHE A 154 -0.14 1.00 15.01
CA PHE A 154 0.48 2.13 15.68
C PHE A 154 1.22 2.99 14.66
N SER A 155 1.27 4.28 14.95
CA SER A 155 2.15 5.24 14.29
C SER A 155 2.98 5.97 15.34
N ALA A 156 4.22 6.30 15.02
CA ALA A 156 5.09 7.11 15.86
C ALA A 156 5.91 8.07 15.00
N GLU A 157 6.07 9.31 15.47
CA GLU A 157 7.01 10.25 14.87
C GLU A 157 8.43 9.71 15.05
N LEU A 158 9.18 9.64 13.94
CA LEU A 158 10.56 9.18 13.92
C LEU A 158 11.52 10.37 13.92
N GLU A 159 11.24 11.37 13.09
CA GLU A 159 12.11 12.54 12.90
C GLU A 159 11.29 13.78 12.52
N HIS A 160 11.76 14.96 12.95
CA HIS A 160 11.19 16.26 12.62
C HIS A 160 12.27 17.21 12.09
N PHE A 161 11.97 17.93 11.01
CA PHE A 161 12.92 18.79 10.31
C PHE A 161 12.36 20.20 10.10
N HIS A 162 13.15 21.22 10.41
CA HIS A 162 12.79 22.60 10.11
C HIS A 162 13.36 23.00 8.74
N MET A 163 12.51 23.10 7.72
CA MET A 163 12.87 23.30 6.32
C MET A 163 13.53 24.66 6.02
N GLY A 164 13.45 25.62 6.94
CA GLY A 164 14.23 26.87 6.88
C GLY A 164 15.70 26.73 7.26
N ARG A 165 16.14 25.56 7.77
CA ARG A 165 17.54 25.31 8.17
C ARG A 165 18.21 24.40 7.14
N SER A 166 19.29 24.88 6.53
CA SER A 166 20.01 24.15 5.47
C SER A 166 20.48 22.76 5.90
N ARG A 167 20.91 22.61 7.16
CA ARG A 167 21.32 21.32 7.73
C ARG A 167 20.15 20.32 7.80
N ASP A 168 18.99 20.77 8.29
CA ASP A 168 17.80 19.93 8.40
C ASP A 168 17.30 19.48 7.01
N VAL A 169 17.43 20.34 5.99
CA VAL A 169 17.12 19.97 4.60
C VAL A 169 18.01 18.83 4.09
N ILE A 170 19.30 18.83 4.43
CA ILE A 170 20.23 17.75 4.05
C ILE A 170 19.86 16.45 4.77
N TYR A 171 19.59 16.52 6.08
CA TYR A 171 19.21 15.34 6.87
C TYR A 171 17.87 14.77 6.45
N PHE A 172 16.89 15.62 6.16
CA PHE A 172 15.61 15.22 5.59
C PHE A 172 15.82 14.45 4.29
N ARG A 173 16.58 15.03 3.33
CA ARG A 173 16.86 14.37 2.04
C ARG A 173 17.54 13.01 2.22
N ASN A 174 18.48 12.89 3.15
CA ASN A 174 19.14 11.62 3.44
C ASN A 174 18.18 10.60 4.05
N SER A 175 17.32 11.02 4.97
CA SER A 175 16.30 10.16 5.58
C SER A 175 15.33 9.61 4.55
N ILE A 176 14.83 10.47 3.66
CA ILE A 176 13.95 10.05 2.57
C ILE A 176 14.67 9.10 1.62
N LYS A 177 15.93 9.37 1.26
CA LYS A 177 16.72 8.46 0.41
C LYS A 177 16.86 7.08 1.07
N ASN A 178 17.15 7.02 2.37
CA ASN A 178 17.29 5.76 3.10
C ASN A 178 15.97 4.98 3.11
N ILE A 179 14.84 5.64 3.35
CA ILE A 179 13.50 5.00 3.30
C ILE A 179 13.19 4.47 1.91
N VAL A 180 13.48 5.24 0.85
CA VAL A 180 13.28 4.77 -0.52
C VAL A 180 14.16 3.56 -0.82
N GLU A 181 15.43 3.59 -0.39
CA GLU A 181 16.36 2.48 -0.55
C GLU A 181 15.95 1.23 0.22
N PHE A 182 15.42 1.37 1.42
CA PHE A 182 14.83 0.28 2.20
C PHE A 182 13.80 -0.52 1.38
N GLY A 183 13.01 0.17 0.54
CA GLY A 183 12.07 -0.46 -0.38
C GLY A 183 12.70 -1.58 -1.22
N PHE A 184 13.76 -1.29 -1.96
CA PHE A 184 14.33 -2.28 -2.88
C PHE A 184 15.50 -3.08 -2.29
N LYS A 185 16.16 -2.59 -1.23
CA LYS A 185 17.29 -3.29 -0.60
C LYS A 185 16.83 -4.32 0.44
N ASP A 186 15.75 -4.03 1.15
CA ASP A 186 15.31 -4.84 2.29
C ASP A 186 13.91 -5.40 2.05
N ARG A 187 12.94 -4.52 1.74
CA ARG A 187 11.53 -4.89 1.59
C ARG A 187 11.27 -5.80 0.38
N LEU A 188 11.91 -5.54 -0.77
CA LEU A 188 11.76 -6.36 -1.97
C LEU A 188 12.26 -7.81 -1.75
N PRO A 189 13.51 -8.07 -1.33
CA PRO A 189 13.97 -9.44 -1.04
C PRO A 189 13.10 -10.16 -0.02
N GLN A 190 12.61 -9.44 1.01
CA GLN A 190 11.70 -10.01 1.99
C GLN A 190 10.38 -10.46 1.37
N ILE A 191 9.74 -9.62 0.55
CA ILE A 191 8.50 -9.98 -0.15
C ILE A 191 8.72 -11.17 -1.08
N GLN A 192 9.82 -11.19 -1.85
CA GLN A 192 10.15 -12.32 -2.73
C GLN A 192 10.32 -13.62 -1.94
N ALA A 193 11.03 -13.58 -0.82
CA ALA A 193 11.19 -14.73 0.07
C ALA A 193 9.86 -15.22 0.68
N LEU A 194 8.93 -14.31 0.97
CA LEU A 194 7.59 -14.65 1.44
C LEU A 194 6.75 -15.26 0.30
N LEU A 195 6.76 -14.66 -0.89
CA LEU A 195 6.07 -15.18 -2.08
C LEU A 195 6.58 -16.57 -2.46
N ALA A 196 7.86 -16.88 -2.27
CA ALA A 196 8.40 -18.22 -2.49
C ALA A 196 7.68 -19.30 -1.63
N LYS A 197 7.16 -18.93 -0.45
CA LYS A 197 6.40 -19.81 0.45
C LYS A 197 4.91 -19.88 0.14
N VAL A 198 4.40 -18.97 -0.69
CA VAL A 198 2.99 -18.94 -1.09
C VAL A 198 2.76 -19.98 -2.18
N SER A 199 1.92 -20.97 -1.89
CA SER A 199 1.47 -21.94 -2.88
C SER A 199 0.43 -21.32 -3.81
N LEU A 200 0.58 -21.54 -5.11
CA LEU A 200 -0.50 -21.26 -6.06
C LEU A 200 -1.62 -22.28 -5.83
N PRO A 201 -2.90 -21.87 -5.86
CA PRO A 201 -4.00 -22.80 -5.81
C PRO A 201 -3.93 -23.76 -7.02
N ASP A 202 -4.28 -25.03 -6.80
CA ASP A 202 -4.32 -26.02 -7.87
C ASP A 202 -5.15 -25.51 -9.05
N LEU A 203 -4.51 -25.46 -10.22
CA LEU A 203 -5.10 -24.91 -11.44
C LEU A 203 -6.41 -25.63 -11.81
N GLU A 204 -6.52 -26.93 -11.52
CA GLU A 204 -7.75 -27.71 -11.75
C GLU A 204 -8.92 -27.22 -10.89
N PHE A 205 -8.68 -26.93 -9.62
CA PHE A 205 -9.73 -26.46 -8.70
C PHE A 205 -10.17 -25.03 -9.04
N ALA A 206 -9.25 -24.18 -9.48
CA ALA A 206 -9.55 -22.82 -9.92
C ALA A 206 -10.41 -22.82 -11.21
N ASP A 207 -10.08 -23.69 -12.17
CA ASP A 207 -10.81 -23.80 -13.43
C ASP A 207 -12.21 -24.41 -13.22
N GLN A 208 -12.33 -25.39 -12.31
CA GLN A 208 -13.61 -25.97 -11.93
C GLN A 208 -14.53 -24.95 -11.25
N ASN A 209 -14.01 -24.15 -10.30
CA ASN A 209 -14.79 -23.08 -9.67
C ASN A 209 -15.18 -21.98 -10.66
N ARG A 210 -14.33 -21.67 -11.64
CA ARG A 210 -14.64 -20.71 -12.71
C ARG A 210 -15.77 -21.23 -13.60
N ARG A 211 -15.77 -22.52 -13.95
CA ARG A 211 -16.84 -23.17 -14.71
C ARG A 211 -18.16 -23.17 -13.94
N ILE A 212 -18.13 -23.52 -12.65
CA ILE A 212 -19.31 -23.51 -11.77
C ILE A 212 -19.91 -22.09 -11.67
N ARG A 213 -19.07 -21.07 -11.44
CA ARG A 213 -19.55 -19.68 -11.38
C ARG A 213 -20.17 -19.21 -12.71
N LYS A 214 -19.58 -19.57 -13.85
CA LYS A 214 -20.17 -19.26 -15.17
C LYS A 214 -21.52 -19.96 -15.38
N ALA A 215 -21.64 -21.22 -14.96
CA ALA A 215 -22.90 -21.97 -15.05
C ALA A 215 -24.00 -21.32 -14.19
N ILE A 216 -23.70 -20.94 -12.95
CA ILE A 216 -24.65 -20.26 -12.06
C ILE A 216 -25.13 -18.93 -12.64
N VAL A 217 -24.21 -18.12 -13.20
CA VAL A 217 -24.57 -16.84 -13.84
C VAL A 217 -25.43 -17.07 -15.08
N HIS A 218 -25.12 -18.08 -15.89
CA HIS A 218 -25.91 -18.43 -17.07
C HIS A 218 -27.34 -18.86 -16.70
N ASP A 219 -27.50 -19.72 -15.68
CA ASP A 219 -28.80 -20.20 -15.21
C ASP A 219 -29.64 -19.06 -14.59
N PHE A 220 -29.00 -18.15 -13.87
CA PHE A 220 -29.65 -16.95 -13.33
C PHE A 220 -30.16 -16.01 -14.44
N VAL A 221 -29.41 -15.85 -15.53
CA VAL A 221 -29.82 -15.04 -16.69
C VAL A 221 -30.98 -15.70 -17.45
N GLN A 222 -30.93 -17.02 -17.65
CA GLN A 222 -32.01 -17.76 -18.32
C GLN A 222 -33.32 -17.75 -17.53
N SER A 223 -33.28 -17.95 -16.21
CA SER A 223 -34.46 -17.89 -15.35
C SER A 223 -35.13 -16.51 -15.35
N LYS A 224 -34.37 -15.41 -15.43
CA LYS A 224 -34.92 -14.05 -15.57
C LYS A 224 -35.59 -13.81 -16.92
N ALA A 225 -35.05 -14.36 -18.00
CA ALA A 225 -35.63 -14.25 -19.34
C ALA A 225 -37.00 -14.95 -19.43
N LEU A 226 -37.14 -16.12 -18.81
CA LEU A 226 -38.40 -16.88 -18.76
C LEU A 226 -39.52 -16.18 -17.95
N THR A 227 -39.17 -15.29 -17.02
CA THR A 227 -40.15 -14.51 -16.25
C THR A 227 -40.63 -13.22 -16.92
N GLN A 228 -40.04 -12.79 -18.05
CA GLN A 228 -40.43 -11.56 -18.75
C GLN A 228 -41.37 -11.77 -19.94
N GLU A 229 -41.66 -13.01 -20.35
CA GLU A 229 -42.61 -13.33 -21.42
C GLU A 229 -43.98 -13.77 -20.88
N LYS A 230 -44.67 -12.88 -20.17
CA LYS A 230 -46.15 -12.94 -20.07
C LYS A 230 -46.74 -11.53 -20.07
N PRO A 231 -47.03 -10.95 -21.24
CA PRO A 231 -48.00 -9.87 -21.37
C PRO A 231 -49.41 -10.45 -21.56
N CYS A 232 -50.38 -9.70 -21.05
CA CYS A 232 -51.82 -9.91 -21.14
C CYS A 232 -52.35 -9.84 -22.58
#